data_AF-A0A7S3MS84-F1
#
_entry.id   AF-A0A7S3MS84-F1
#
_cell.length_a   1.000
_cell.length_b   1.000
_cell.length_c   1.000
_cell.angle_alpha   90.00
_cell.angle_beta   90.00
_cell.angle_gamma   90.00
#
_symmetry.space_group_name_H-M   'P 1'
#
loop_
_entity.id
_entity.type
_entity.pdbx_description
1 polymer ?
#
loop_
_entity_poly.entity_id
_entity_poly.type
_entity_poly.pdbx_seq_one_letter_code
_entity_poly.pdbx_strand_id
1 'polypeptide(L)'
;MPTLDALIEEVKASEESSFRIWMTTEPSDKFPVTIVQNAVKMTSEPPKGIQQNMIKSYNTIGDKEFDDCSKPLAFRRLLWGLCFFNAVILERKKFGPLGWNKAYEFSASDLSISMKQLIQFLDFYDEIPFQALTYMVAQANYGGRVTDPQDRRSIETMLMDYYNAEMIDEENHKLSPSGTYYVPEDGTDRQ
;
A
#
# COMPACT_ATOMS: atom_id res chain seq x y z
N MET A 1 -8.40 22.98 -21.55
CA MET A 1 -7.07 22.91 -22.20
C MET A 1 -7.24 22.98 -23.72
N PRO A 2 -7.31 24.17 -24.33
CA PRO A 2 -7.75 24.34 -25.72
C PRO A 2 -6.76 23.80 -26.76
N THR A 3 -5.46 23.94 -26.50
CA THR A 3 -4.42 23.52 -27.45
C THR A 3 -4.35 21.99 -27.62
N LEU A 4 -4.50 21.24 -26.53
CA LEU A 4 -4.54 19.78 -26.57
C LEU A 4 -5.72 19.26 -27.39
N ASP A 5 -6.87 19.92 -27.22
CA ASP A 5 -8.11 19.58 -27.91
C ASP A 5 -7.97 19.73 -29.42
N ALA A 6 -7.46 20.89 -29.87
CA ALA A 6 -7.19 21.15 -31.28
C ALA A 6 -6.19 20.16 -31.88
N LEU A 7 -5.11 19.84 -31.16
CA LEU A 7 -4.12 18.87 -31.62
C LEU A 7 -4.70 17.47 -31.81
N ILE A 8 -5.61 17.04 -30.92
CA ILE A 8 -6.25 15.71 -31.02
C ILE A 8 -7.22 15.66 -32.20
N GLU A 9 -7.96 16.75 -32.47
CA GLU A 9 -8.85 16.82 -33.64
C GLU A 9 -8.10 16.75 -34.97
N GLU A 10 -6.85 17.24 -35.03
CA GLU A 10 -6.01 17.17 -36.22
C GLU A 10 -5.42 15.78 -36.49
N VAL A 11 -5.40 14.88 -35.50
CA VAL A 11 -4.85 13.53 -35.66
C VAL A 11 -5.75 12.69 -36.56
N LYS A 12 -5.32 12.47 -37.80
CA LYS A 12 -5.93 11.52 -38.72
C LYS A 12 -5.26 10.15 -38.59
N ALA A 13 -5.84 9.26 -37.79
CA ALA A 13 -5.42 7.87 -37.74
C ALA A 13 -5.87 7.13 -39.02
N SER A 14 -4.96 6.43 -39.71
CA SER A 14 -5.34 5.51 -40.79
C SER A 14 -5.90 4.21 -40.20
N GLU A 15 -6.74 3.49 -40.94
CA GLU A 15 -7.36 2.23 -40.48
C GLU A 15 -6.34 1.13 -40.15
N GLU A 16 -5.12 1.20 -40.70
CA GLU A 16 -4.01 0.26 -40.43
C GLU A 16 -3.10 0.72 -39.28
N SER A 17 -3.41 1.84 -38.63
CA SER A 17 -2.53 2.43 -37.62
C SER A 17 -2.71 1.83 -36.23
N SER A 18 -1.61 1.35 -35.64
CA SER A 18 -1.52 0.94 -34.22
C SER A 18 -1.40 2.12 -33.24
N PHE A 19 -1.54 3.36 -33.72
CA PHE A 19 -1.39 4.56 -32.91
C PHE A 19 -2.46 4.66 -31.81
N ARG A 20 -2.04 4.98 -30.58
CA ARG A 20 -2.92 5.19 -29.42
C ARG A 20 -2.40 6.37 -28.60
N ILE A 21 -3.31 7.23 -28.14
CA ILE A 21 -3.02 8.29 -27.18
C ILE A 21 -3.50 7.83 -25.80
N TRP A 22 -2.59 7.82 -24.82
CA TRP A 22 -2.91 7.53 -23.43
C TRP A 22 -2.84 8.83 -22.62
N MET A 23 -3.91 9.12 -21.88
CA MET A 23 -4.01 10.29 -21.02
C MET A 23 -4.40 9.84 -19.61
N THR A 24 -3.68 10.34 -18.61
CA THR A 24 -3.97 10.12 -17.20
C THR A 24 -4.38 11.44 -16.59
N THR A 25 -5.57 11.50 -15.98
CA THR A 25 -6.10 12.70 -15.35
C THR A 25 -6.97 12.34 -14.16
N GLU A 26 -6.98 13.20 -13.15
CA GLU A 26 -8.02 13.18 -12.12
C GLU A 26 -9.29 13.88 -12.65
N PRO A 27 -10.48 13.55 -12.12
CA PRO A 27 -11.70 14.26 -12.48
C PRO A 27 -11.53 15.77 -12.32
N SER A 28 -11.72 16.53 -13.41
CA SER A 28 -11.44 17.96 -13.45
C SER A 28 -12.36 18.67 -14.43
N ASP A 29 -13.03 19.71 -13.96
CA ASP A 29 -13.90 20.56 -14.80
C ASP A 29 -13.13 21.36 -15.87
N LYS A 30 -11.79 21.37 -15.78
CA LYS A 30 -10.90 22.07 -16.73
C LYS A 30 -10.47 21.19 -17.91
N PHE A 31 -10.73 19.88 -17.83
CA PHE A 31 -10.35 18.92 -18.86
C PHE A 31 -11.35 19.01 -20.04
N PRO A 32 -10.88 19.02 -21.31
CA PRO A 32 -11.77 19.25 -22.46
C PRO A 32 -12.87 18.19 -22.61
N VAL A 33 -14.12 18.64 -22.69
CA VAL A 33 -15.32 17.76 -22.75
C VAL A 33 -15.33 16.91 -24.02
N THR A 34 -14.92 17.48 -25.14
CA THR A 34 -14.72 16.85 -26.45
C THR A 34 -13.82 15.62 -26.37
N ILE A 35 -12.64 15.73 -25.74
CA ILE A 35 -11.72 14.61 -25.51
C ILE A 35 -12.41 13.54 -24.64
N VAL A 36 -13.08 13.93 -23.56
CA VAL A 36 -13.78 12.98 -22.67
C VAL A 36 -14.88 12.25 -23.41
N GLN A 37 -15.64 12.91 -24.29
CA GLN A 37 -16.72 12.29 -25.05
C GLN A 37 -16.16 11.27 -26.05
N ASN A 38 -15.08 11.60 -26.76
CA ASN A 38 -14.53 10.79 -27.84
C ASN A 38 -13.54 9.70 -27.38
N ALA A 39 -12.99 9.79 -26.17
CA ALA A 39 -12.06 8.79 -25.65
C ALA A 39 -12.76 7.53 -25.09
N VAL A 40 -12.03 6.43 -24.98
CA VAL A 40 -12.41 5.31 -24.12
C VAL A 40 -12.00 5.66 -22.68
N LYS A 41 -12.98 5.71 -21.78
CA LYS A 41 -12.76 6.05 -20.36
C LYS A 41 -12.48 4.79 -19.56
N MET A 42 -11.35 4.78 -18.84
CA MET A 42 -11.03 3.75 -17.86
C MET A 42 -10.78 4.42 -16.51
N THR A 43 -11.55 4.03 -15.50
CA THR A 43 -11.40 4.53 -14.13
C THR A 43 -10.55 3.55 -13.33
N SER A 44 -9.41 4.01 -12.83
CA SER A 44 -8.63 3.26 -11.85
C SER A 44 -9.06 3.68 -10.45
N GLU A 45 -9.94 2.87 -9.83
CA GLU A 45 -10.32 3.08 -8.44
C GLU A 45 -9.35 2.35 -7.50
N PRO A 46 -9.04 2.92 -6.31
CA PRO A 46 -8.31 2.18 -5.29
C PRO A 46 -9.06 0.89 -4.91
N PRO A 47 -8.34 -0.21 -4.63
CA PRO A 47 -8.98 -1.44 -4.16
C PRO A 47 -9.88 -1.16 -2.97
N LYS A 48 -11.07 -1.77 -2.96
CA LYS A 48 -12.05 -1.62 -1.89
C LYS A 48 -11.95 -2.81 -0.94
N GLY A 49 -11.69 -2.52 0.33
CA GLY A 49 -11.64 -3.50 1.41
C GLY A 49 -10.22 -3.97 1.70
N ILE A 50 -10.04 -4.53 2.89
CA ILE A 50 -8.76 -4.99 3.40
C ILE A 50 -8.18 -6.08 2.49
N GLN A 51 -8.99 -7.08 2.10
CA GLN A 51 -8.56 -8.20 1.26
C GLN A 51 -7.96 -7.74 -0.08
N GLN A 52 -8.61 -6.81 -0.78
CA GLN A 52 -8.13 -6.33 -2.08
C GLN A 52 -6.85 -5.48 -1.93
N ASN A 53 -6.71 -4.73 -0.83
CA ASN A 53 -5.46 -4.05 -0.53
C ASN A 53 -4.33 -5.05 -0.24
N MET A 54 -4.60 -6.12 0.51
CA MET A 54 -3.65 -7.19 0.78
C MET A 54 -3.16 -7.86 -0.51
N ILE A 55 -4.08 -8.29 -1.38
CA ILE A 55 -3.74 -8.91 -2.67
C ILE A 55 -2.87 -7.97 -3.50
N LYS A 56 -3.23 -6.68 -3.57
CA LYS A 56 -2.44 -5.68 -4.30
C LYS A 56 -1.04 -5.50 -3.72
N SER A 57 -0.93 -5.37 -2.40
CA SER A 57 0.35 -5.25 -1.69
C SER A 57 1.22 -6.47 -1.95
N TYR A 58 0.68 -7.67 -1.78
CA TYR A 58 1.40 -8.91 -2.04
C TYR A 58 1.83 -9.01 -3.49
N ASN A 59 0.98 -8.76 -4.48
CA ASN A 59 1.34 -8.84 -5.90
C ASN A 59 2.47 -7.88 -6.33
N THR A 60 2.79 -6.88 -5.52
CA THR A 60 3.89 -5.94 -5.80
C THR A 60 5.26 -6.52 -5.45
N ILE A 61 5.31 -7.57 -4.62
CA ILE A 61 6.55 -8.17 -4.10
C ILE A 61 7.14 -9.12 -5.15
N GLY A 62 8.43 -9.05 -5.43
CA GLY A 62 9.07 -10.03 -6.33
C GLY A 62 9.30 -11.37 -5.63
N ASP A 63 9.26 -12.49 -6.36
CA ASP A 63 9.54 -13.82 -5.75
C ASP A 63 10.93 -13.89 -5.13
N LYS A 64 11.91 -13.26 -5.78
CA LYS A 64 13.26 -13.13 -5.23
C LYS A 64 13.27 -12.38 -3.90
N GLU A 65 12.57 -11.24 -3.82
CA GLU A 65 12.50 -10.44 -2.59
C GLU A 65 11.78 -11.19 -1.47
N PHE A 66 10.85 -12.07 -1.81
CA PHE A 66 10.10 -12.87 -0.84
C PHE A 66 10.97 -13.94 -0.15
N ASP A 67 11.98 -14.44 -0.85
CA ASP A 67 12.91 -15.46 -0.33
C ASP A 67 14.28 -14.88 0.08
N ASP A 68 14.48 -13.58 -0.06
CA ASP A 68 15.74 -12.87 0.22
C ASP A 68 15.82 -12.39 1.68
N CYS A 69 15.68 -13.30 2.64
CA CYS A 69 15.89 -13.00 4.06
C CYS A 69 16.46 -14.20 4.83
N SER A 70 17.41 -13.94 5.74
CA SER A 70 18.04 -14.94 6.60
C SER A 70 17.08 -15.55 7.64
N LYS A 71 15.97 -14.87 7.95
CA LYS A 71 14.94 -15.28 8.92
C LYS A 71 13.58 -15.38 8.23
N PRO A 72 13.35 -16.38 7.35
CA PRO A 72 12.19 -16.41 6.45
C PRO A 72 10.85 -16.43 7.18
N LEU A 73 10.71 -17.22 8.26
CA LEU A 73 9.47 -17.28 9.05
C LEU A 73 9.10 -15.92 9.64
N ALA A 74 10.06 -15.27 10.31
CA ALA A 74 9.87 -13.94 10.91
C ALA A 74 9.56 -12.90 9.83
N PHE A 75 10.27 -12.95 8.70
CA PHE A 75 10.04 -12.06 7.57
C PHE A 75 8.63 -12.21 7.01
N ARG A 76 8.19 -13.44 6.67
CA ARG A 76 6.87 -13.68 6.07
C ARG A 76 5.73 -13.24 6.99
N ARG A 77 5.83 -13.53 8.29
CA ARG A 77 4.81 -13.16 9.29
C ARG A 77 4.77 -11.64 9.53
N LEU A 78 5.93 -10.98 9.64
CA LEU A 78 5.98 -9.52 9.80
C LEU A 78 5.62 -8.78 8.51
N LEU A 79 5.94 -9.34 7.34
CA LEU A 79 5.51 -8.83 6.05
C LEU A 79 3.99 -8.87 5.91
N TRP A 80 3.35 -9.95 6.38
CA TRP A 80 1.89 -10.05 6.47
C TRP A 80 1.33 -8.94 7.35
N GLY A 81 1.91 -8.75 8.53
CA GLY A 81 1.57 -7.63 9.44
C GLY A 81 1.71 -6.26 8.79
N LEU A 82 2.82 -6.00 8.08
CA LEU A 82 3.08 -4.74 7.37
C LEU A 82 2.07 -4.50 6.25
N CYS A 83 1.75 -5.53 5.46
CA CYS A 83 0.76 -5.42 4.39
C CYS A 83 -0.63 -5.19 4.95
N PHE A 84 -0.98 -5.85 6.07
CA PHE A 84 -2.27 -5.69 6.74
C PHE A 84 -2.41 -4.30 7.35
N PHE A 85 -1.37 -3.83 8.04
CA PHE A 85 -1.25 -2.45 8.51
C PHE A 85 -1.51 -1.45 7.37
N ASN A 86 -0.81 -1.60 6.24
CA ASN A 86 -0.97 -0.75 5.07
C ASN A 86 -2.42 -0.77 4.54
N ALA A 87 -3.05 -1.94 4.48
CA ALA A 87 -4.46 -2.07 4.10
C ALA A 87 -5.40 -1.35 5.08
N VAL A 88 -5.17 -1.51 6.38
CA VAL A 88 -6.00 -0.88 7.43
C VAL A 88 -5.89 0.64 7.37
N ILE A 89 -4.69 1.23 7.27
CA ILE A 89 -4.54 2.69 7.23
C ILE A 89 -5.15 3.30 5.96
N LEU A 90 -5.10 2.59 4.83
CA LEU A 90 -5.74 2.98 3.57
C LEU A 90 -7.26 2.96 3.67
N GLU A 91 -7.84 1.89 4.23
CA GLU A 91 -9.28 1.79 4.45
C GLU A 91 -9.76 2.81 5.50
N ARG A 92 -8.95 3.07 6.54
CA ARG A 92 -9.26 4.03 7.60
C ARG A 92 -9.44 5.45 7.07
N LYS A 93 -8.76 5.83 5.97
CA LYS A 93 -8.97 7.14 5.30
C LYS A 93 -10.40 7.38 4.84
N LYS A 94 -11.18 6.32 4.56
CA LYS A 94 -12.57 6.44 4.09
C LYS A 94 -13.52 6.99 5.15
N PHE A 95 -13.12 6.97 6.41
CA PHE A 95 -13.90 7.46 7.54
C PHE A 95 -13.64 8.94 7.87
N GLY A 96 -12.91 9.66 7.01
CA GLY A 96 -12.65 11.09 7.16
C GLY A 96 -12.03 11.41 8.52
N PRO A 97 -12.50 12.45 9.24
CA PRO A 97 -11.99 12.83 10.56
C PRO A 97 -12.06 11.75 11.65
N LEU A 98 -12.93 10.75 11.53
CA LEU A 98 -12.98 9.62 12.47
C LEU A 98 -11.83 8.63 12.22
N GLY A 99 -11.33 8.58 10.99
CA GLY A 99 -10.18 7.79 10.61
C GLY A 99 -8.88 8.50 10.95
N TRP A 100 -8.71 9.70 10.40
CA TRP A 100 -7.52 10.55 10.54
C TRP A 100 -7.94 12.00 10.68
N ASN A 101 -7.28 12.77 11.54
CA ASN A 101 -7.58 14.20 11.70
C ASN A 101 -7.29 14.99 10.41
N LYS A 102 -6.35 14.53 9.58
CA LYS A 102 -6.03 15.11 8.26
C LYS A 102 -6.05 14.07 7.14
N ALA A 103 -6.30 14.52 5.92
CA ALA A 103 -6.29 13.68 4.72
C ALA A 103 -4.85 13.40 4.25
N TYR A 104 -4.22 12.38 4.82
CA TYR A 104 -2.88 11.94 4.38
C TYR A 104 -2.92 11.08 3.13
N GLU A 105 -1.84 11.11 2.35
CA GLU A 105 -1.64 10.21 1.21
C GLU A 105 -0.52 9.23 1.50
N PHE A 106 -0.89 7.96 1.71
CA PHE A 106 0.07 6.86 1.83
C PHE A 106 0.33 6.27 0.44
N SER A 107 1.60 6.13 0.07
CA SER A 107 2.00 5.69 -1.26
C SER A 107 2.58 4.28 -1.27
N ALA A 108 2.67 3.67 -2.46
CA ALA A 108 3.33 2.39 -2.63
C ALA A 108 4.83 2.44 -2.27
N SER A 109 5.46 3.62 -2.35
CA SER A 109 6.87 3.78 -1.94
C SER A 109 7.05 3.58 -0.44
N ASP A 110 6.06 3.98 0.37
CA ASP A 110 6.12 3.85 1.83
C ASP A 110 6.13 2.37 2.25
N LEU A 111 5.31 1.55 1.59
CA LEU A 111 5.32 0.10 1.76
C LEU A 111 6.62 -0.53 1.27
N SER A 112 7.09 -0.15 0.07
CA SER A 112 8.29 -0.74 -0.54
C SER A 112 9.55 -0.48 0.29
N ILE A 113 9.74 0.74 0.80
CA ILE A 113 10.90 1.03 1.67
C ILE A 113 10.79 0.32 3.02
N SER A 114 9.59 0.22 3.59
CA SER A 114 9.33 -0.49 4.85
C SER A 114 9.65 -1.98 4.73
N MET A 115 9.31 -2.61 3.60
CA MET A 115 9.65 -4.00 3.31
C MET A 115 11.17 -4.21 3.22
N LYS A 116 11.88 -3.34 2.50
CA LYS A 116 13.35 -3.42 2.38
C LYS A 116 14.04 -3.26 3.73
N GLN A 117 13.56 -2.32 4.54
CA GLN A 117 14.07 -2.13 5.89
C GLN A 117 13.76 -3.33 6.79
N LEU A 118 12.60 -3.96 6.65
CA LEU A 118 12.29 -5.19 7.38
C LEU A 118 13.34 -6.28 7.12
N ILE A 119 13.67 -6.54 5.85
CA ILE A 119 14.73 -7.50 5.47
C ILE A 119 16.06 -7.09 6.09
N GLN A 120 16.48 -5.84 5.91
CA GLN A 120 17.76 -5.33 6.44
C GLN A 120 17.89 -5.50 7.95
N PHE A 121 16.82 -5.22 8.69
CA PHE A 121 16.82 -5.35 10.15
C PHE A 121 16.86 -6.83 10.58
N LEU A 122 16.10 -7.69 9.91
CA LEU A 122 16.10 -9.13 10.19
C LEU A 122 17.45 -9.78 9.87
N ASP A 123 18.15 -9.32 8.84
CA ASP A 123 19.47 -9.84 8.48
C ASP A 123 20.60 -9.28 9.35
N PHE A 124 20.48 -8.04 9.81
CA PHE A 124 21.55 -7.38 10.55
C PHE A 124 21.56 -7.70 12.05
N TYR A 125 20.39 -7.85 12.69
CA TYR A 125 20.28 -8.04 14.13
C TYR A 125 19.91 -9.49 14.48
N ASP A 126 20.61 -10.10 15.44
CA ASP A 126 20.26 -11.44 15.95
C ASP A 126 18.85 -11.46 16.58
N GLU A 127 18.59 -10.51 17.48
CA GLU A 127 17.27 -10.28 18.08
C GLU A 127 16.48 -9.23 17.29
N ILE A 128 15.18 -9.46 17.08
CA ILE A 128 14.33 -8.58 16.28
C ILE A 128 14.02 -7.29 17.07
N PRO A 129 14.47 -6.11 16.62
CA PRO A 129 14.27 -4.87 17.37
C PRO A 129 12.93 -4.23 17.02
N PHE A 130 11.83 -4.80 17.54
CA PHE A 130 10.46 -4.35 17.24
C PHE A 130 10.22 -2.86 17.42
N GLN A 131 10.77 -2.26 18.47
CA GLN A 131 10.64 -0.82 18.71
C GLN A 131 11.29 0.02 17.60
N ALA A 132 12.48 -0.40 17.13
CA ALA A 132 13.17 0.30 16.06
C ALA A 132 12.45 0.11 14.72
N LEU A 133 11.98 -1.11 14.42
CA LEU A 133 11.15 -1.39 13.24
C LEU A 133 9.86 -0.56 13.23
N THR A 134 9.18 -0.49 14.37
CA THR A 134 7.96 0.30 14.54
C THR A 134 8.23 1.77 14.31
N TYR A 135 9.30 2.32 14.89
CA TYR A 135 9.69 3.71 14.67
C TYR A 135 10.00 3.99 13.19
N MET A 136 10.79 3.13 12.55
CA MET A 136 11.16 3.30 11.14
C MET A 136 9.93 3.32 10.23
N VAL A 137 9.00 2.39 10.41
CA VAL A 137 7.80 2.35 9.57
C VAL A 137 6.82 3.48 9.93
N ALA A 138 6.40 3.58 11.19
CA ALA A 138 5.35 4.50 11.60
C ALA A 138 5.79 5.98 11.59
N GLN A 139 7.01 6.28 12.03
CA GLN A 139 7.49 7.66 12.16
C GLN A 139 8.32 8.11 10.95
N ALA A 140 9.24 7.28 10.45
CA ALA A 140 10.12 7.69 9.35
C ALA A 140 9.46 7.53 7.97
N ASN A 141 8.93 6.34 7.65
CA ASN A 141 8.42 6.04 6.32
C ASN A 141 7.02 6.63 6.09
N TYR A 142 6.07 6.29 6.96
CA TYR A 142 4.69 6.81 6.89
C TYR A 142 4.57 8.17 7.60
N GLY A 143 5.23 8.33 8.74
CA GLY A 143 5.11 9.49 9.63
C GLY A 143 5.70 10.80 9.08
N GLY A 144 6.55 10.74 8.04
CA GLY A 144 7.00 11.93 7.31
C GLY A 144 5.83 12.75 6.73
N ARG A 145 4.67 12.13 6.51
CA ARG A 145 3.44 12.78 6.03
C ARG A 145 2.43 13.06 7.14
N VAL A 146 2.47 12.28 8.22
CA VAL A 146 1.57 12.42 9.36
C VAL A 146 2.05 13.58 10.24
N THR A 147 1.32 14.69 10.24
CA THR A 147 1.75 15.92 10.92
C THR A 147 1.02 16.18 12.23
N ASP A 148 -0.17 15.62 12.41
CA ASP A 148 -0.94 15.75 13.64
C ASP A 148 -0.38 14.84 14.75
N PRO A 149 -0.17 15.33 15.99
CA PRO A 149 0.38 14.51 17.08
C PRO A 149 -0.49 13.32 17.46
N GLN A 150 -1.82 13.45 17.38
CA GLN A 150 -2.73 12.36 17.73
C GLN A 150 -2.76 11.32 16.62
N ASP A 151 -2.73 11.73 15.36
CA ASP A 151 -2.56 10.82 14.23
C ASP A 151 -1.21 10.08 14.30
N ARG A 152 -0.12 10.76 14.68
CA ARG A 152 1.19 10.12 14.87
C ARG A 152 1.17 9.04 15.94
N ARG A 153 0.52 9.32 17.08
CA ARG A 153 0.33 8.30 18.11
C ARG A 153 -0.54 7.14 17.60
N SER A 154 -1.58 7.45 16.83
CA SER A 154 -2.51 6.46 16.32
C SER A 154 -1.84 5.50 15.33
N ILE A 155 -1.08 6.03 14.37
CA ILE A 155 -0.38 5.19 13.37
C ILE A 155 0.68 4.29 14.02
N GLU A 156 1.40 4.80 15.02
CA GLU A 156 2.40 4.03 15.77
C GLU A 156 1.73 2.92 16.60
N THR A 157 0.67 3.25 17.34
CA THR A 157 -0.07 2.28 18.15
C THR A 157 -0.64 1.16 17.28
N MET A 158 -1.25 1.52 16.14
CA MET A 158 -1.77 0.53 15.19
C MET A 158 -0.68 -0.38 14.65
N LEU A 159 0.54 0.10 14.45
CA LEU A 159 1.63 -0.75 13.95
C LEU A 159 2.16 -1.71 15.02
N MET A 160 2.17 -1.31 16.30
CA MET A 160 2.57 -2.17 17.41
C MET A 160 1.70 -3.43 17.53
N ASP A 161 0.42 -3.35 17.12
CA ASP A 161 -0.48 -4.51 17.05
C ASP A 161 -0.01 -5.56 16.00
N TYR A 162 0.83 -5.17 15.04
CA TYR A 162 1.31 -6.03 13.95
C TYR A 162 2.82 -6.30 13.98
N TYR A 163 3.60 -5.54 14.74
CA TYR A 163 5.05 -5.70 14.93
C TYR A 163 5.36 -6.03 16.40
N ASN A 164 5.15 -7.29 16.75
CA ASN A 164 5.37 -7.85 18.07
C ASN A 164 5.81 -9.32 17.97
N ALA A 165 6.17 -9.93 19.10
CA ALA A 165 6.66 -11.31 19.12
C ALA A 165 5.53 -12.32 18.86
N GLU A 166 4.31 -12.00 19.31
CA GLU A 166 3.12 -12.84 19.16
C GLU A 166 2.78 -13.10 17.69
N MET A 167 3.04 -12.13 16.81
CA MET A 167 2.92 -12.31 15.36
C MET A 167 3.78 -13.45 14.81
N ILE A 168 4.92 -13.73 15.44
CA ILE A 168 5.89 -14.77 15.05
C ILE A 168 5.64 -16.08 15.79
N ASP A 169 5.33 -15.98 17.08
CA ASP A 169 5.31 -17.13 17.98
C ASP A 169 3.94 -17.82 18.04
N GLU A 170 2.84 -17.08 17.81
CA GLU A 170 1.49 -17.63 17.89
C GLU A 170 0.99 -18.16 16.54
N GLU A 171 0.50 -19.40 16.53
CA GLU A 171 -0.24 -19.93 15.38
C GLU A 171 -1.60 -19.24 15.25
N ASN A 172 -1.97 -18.88 14.01
CA ASN A 172 -3.24 -18.20 13.73
C ASN A 172 -3.45 -16.93 14.57
N HIS A 173 -2.36 -16.18 14.82
CA HIS A 173 -2.40 -14.94 15.59
C HIS A 173 -3.46 -13.99 15.04
N LYS A 174 -4.38 -13.54 15.89
CA LYS A 174 -5.56 -12.76 15.47
C LYS A 174 -5.20 -11.29 15.31
N LEU A 175 -5.44 -10.75 14.14
CA LEU A 175 -5.16 -9.34 13.79
C LEU A 175 -6.30 -8.40 14.18
N SER A 176 -7.41 -8.92 14.69
CA SER A 176 -8.55 -8.12 15.13
C SER A 176 -9.42 -8.88 16.14
N PRO A 177 -10.17 -8.17 17.01
CA PRO A 177 -11.07 -8.80 17.98
C PRO A 177 -12.14 -9.70 17.37
N SER A 178 -12.53 -9.48 16.10
CA SER A 178 -13.52 -10.32 15.43
C SER A 178 -13.01 -11.75 15.16
N GLY A 179 -11.69 -11.96 15.17
CA GLY A 179 -11.05 -13.23 14.82
C GLY A 179 -11.16 -13.59 13.33
N THR A 180 -11.70 -12.70 12.50
CA THR A 180 -11.86 -12.94 11.05
C THR A 180 -10.52 -12.87 10.31
N TYR A 181 -9.64 -11.97 10.75
CA TYR A 181 -8.31 -11.79 10.19
C TYR A 181 -7.28 -12.35 11.15
N TYR A 182 -6.40 -13.19 10.63
CA TYR A 182 -5.32 -13.82 11.37
C TYR A 182 -4.08 -13.98 10.49
N VAL A 183 -2.93 -14.23 11.11
CA VAL A 183 -1.69 -14.59 10.42
C VAL A 183 -1.83 -16.04 9.93
N PRO A 184 -1.79 -16.30 8.61
CA PRO A 184 -1.90 -17.65 8.09
C PRO A 184 -0.70 -18.51 8.52
N GLU A 185 -0.89 -19.83 8.53
CA GLU A 185 0.24 -20.76 8.60
C GLU A 185 1.19 -20.55 7.43
N ASP A 186 2.47 -20.82 7.66
CA ASP A 186 3.49 -20.63 6.62
C ASP A 186 3.26 -21.67 5.52
N GLY A 187 2.65 -21.23 4.42
CA GLY A 187 2.42 -22.07 3.24
C GLY A 187 3.72 -22.43 2.54
N THR A 188 3.72 -23.53 1.80
CA THR A 188 4.85 -23.89 0.91
C THR A 188 4.96 -22.96 -0.30
N ASP A 189 3.88 -22.23 -0.63
CA ASP A 189 3.79 -21.31 -1.76
C ASP A 189 3.01 -20.04 -1.38
N ARG A 190 3.24 -18.97 -2.15
CA ARG A 190 2.68 -17.61 -1.98
C ARG A 190 1.14 -17.51 -2.16
N GLN A 191 0.43 -18.62 -2.34
CA GLN A 191 -1.01 -18.67 -2.69
C GLN A 191 -1.91 -18.97 -1.49
#